data_AF-A0AAD6HLR3-F1
#
_entry.id   AF-A0AAD6HLR3-F1
#
_cell.length_a   1.000
_cell.length_b   1.000
_cell.length_c   1.000
_cell.angle_alpha   90.00
_cell.angle_beta   90.00
_cell.angle_gamma   90.00
#
_symmetry.space_group_name_H-M   'P 1'
#
loop_
_entity.id
_entity.type
_entity.pdbx_description
1 polymer ?
#
loop_
_entity_poly.entity_id
_entity_poly.type
_entity_poly.pdbx_seq_one_letter_code
_entity_poly.pdbx_strand_id
1 'polypeptide(L)'
;MRFFTATVLGLLVPSLAAASNLSSATQLAVPADFKPPQVFKNTNLVRNTNLEKGYVRETINVVVENIDKQSQSDYYIPFPVDVFDRVGGFEVRDKKSTDEGRFEVDITEPVSSSGTQYFVVHLAEPLAPKAQITLGISYSVLKSLTPRPAVIQQNEKQYLTYSFSAYVPSAYQTVTQKTKLKFPSTDVPDFTETSGLKTGADPERKGATYTYGPYETAKVAPGTEQPITVRYQFTNPVITASLLERDLEVSHWGGNLATEERYWVRNNASELANQFSRVEWTFASYQKAPTSAVREIAYPLLPGSVDPYFIDDIGNVSTSRYRPGNGKTAANLELKPRYPIFGGWNYSFKVGWNNDLSQFLRKVAGGDSYILRVPFLQGPKMNEGLQYERVVIRVILPEGAHNVRYETVEGANSNGLPGANQINASLSSFKTYMDTLGRTTLTLEVDSLTDEARNAELLVTYDHTLMDTLRKPLTIFGGLLTVFVATWFIGSIDTTIKKR
;
A
#
# COMPACT_ATOMS: atom_id res chain seq x y z
N MET A 1 -13.76 64.02 -6.14
CA MET A 1 -14.19 63.00 -5.17
C MET A 1 -13.43 61.71 -5.49
N ARG A 2 -12.29 61.49 -4.85
CA ARG A 2 -11.37 60.36 -5.09
C ARG A 2 -11.22 59.58 -3.78
N PHE A 3 -12.20 58.76 -3.46
CA PHE A 3 -12.13 57.72 -2.43
C PHE A 3 -13.18 56.67 -2.82
N PHE A 4 -12.88 55.37 -2.66
CA PHE A 4 -13.65 54.18 -3.09
C PHE A 4 -13.23 53.46 -4.38
N THR A 5 -11.94 53.09 -4.52
CA THR A 5 -11.53 51.97 -5.39
C THR A 5 -10.38 51.15 -4.79
N ALA A 6 -10.40 50.90 -3.48
CA ALA A 6 -9.30 50.20 -2.80
C ALA A 6 -9.70 48.99 -1.93
N THR A 7 -10.98 48.65 -1.81
CA THR A 7 -11.43 47.70 -0.76
C THR A 7 -11.69 46.26 -1.21
N VAL A 8 -11.36 45.85 -2.44
CA VAL A 8 -11.61 44.47 -2.92
C VAL A 8 -10.33 43.66 -3.14
N LEU A 9 -9.15 44.27 -3.20
CA LEU A 9 -7.90 43.54 -3.46
C LEU A 9 -7.20 42.94 -2.22
N GLY A 10 -7.68 43.21 -1.01
CA GLY A 10 -7.00 42.80 0.23
C GLY A 10 -7.19 41.32 0.65
N LEU A 11 -8.09 40.58 -0.01
CA LEU A 11 -8.42 39.18 0.37
C LEU A 11 -7.68 38.11 -0.45
N LEU A 12 -6.77 38.50 -1.33
CA LEU A 12 -6.08 37.63 -2.28
C LEU A 12 -4.58 37.46 -1.99
N VAL A 13 -4.16 37.49 -0.71
CA VAL A 13 -2.80 37.08 -0.39
C VAL A 13 -2.75 35.54 -0.38
N PRO A 14 -2.03 34.89 -1.30
CA PRO A 14 -1.80 33.45 -1.20
C PRO A 14 -0.96 33.21 0.06
N SER A 15 -1.52 32.51 1.05
CA SER A 15 -0.70 31.93 2.09
C SER A 15 0.22 30.90 1.43
N LEU A 16 1.51 31.16 1.46
CA LEU A 16 2.52 30.16 1.12
C LEU A 16 2.31 28.99 2.09
N ALA A 17 1.82 27.86 1.58
CA ALA A 17 1.70 26.63 2.33
C ALA A 17 3.11 26.13 2.66
N ALA A 18 3.64 26.56 3.81
CA ALA A 18 4.88 26.02 4.33
C ALA A 18 4.58 24.65 4.97
N ALA A 19 5.06 23.59 4.34
CA ALA A 19 5.06 22.26 4.95
C ALA A 19 6.47 21.96 5.44
N SER A 20 6.58 21.49 6.68
CA SER A 20 7.88 21.22 7.31
C SER A 20 8.39 19.80 7.08
N ASN A 21 7.53 18.85 6.66
CA ASN A 21 7.86 17.41 6.57
C ASN A 21 7.34 16.78 5.26
N LEU A 22 7.73 17.28 4.08
CA LEU A 22 7.51 16.54 2.83
C LEU A 22 8.61 15.49 2.69
N SER A 23 8.30 14.19 2.77
CA SER A 23 9.28 13.14 2.46
C SER A 23 9.39 12.95 0.95
N SER A 24 10.61 12.99 0.44
CA SER A 24 10.94 12.39 -0.85
C SER A 24 11.60 11.04 -0.56
N ALA A 25 11.42 10.05 -1.44
CA ALA A 25 12.16 8.80 -1.32
C ALA A 25 13.66 9.09 -1.40
N THR A 26 14.36 9.00 -0.27
CA THR A 26 15.80 9.26 -0.19
C THR A 26 16.56 7.96 -0.36
N GLN A 27 17.48 7.94 -1.32
CA GLN A 27 18.43 6.85 -1.52
C GLN A 27 19.80 7.27 -0.99
N LEU A 28 20.44 6.38 -0.22
CA LEU A 28 21.81 6.54 0.23
C LEU A 28 22.76 6.28 -0.94
N ALA A 29 23.51 7.30 -1.33
CA ALA A 29 24.56 7.18 -2.34
C ALA A 29 25.66 6.23 -1.84
N VAL A 30 25.94 5.20 -2.62
CA VAL A 30 26.99 4.21 -2.35
C VAL A 30 27.94 4.11 -3.54
N PRO A 31 29.24 3.84 -3.31
CA PRO A 31 30.20 3.61 -4.39
C PRO A 31 29.75 2.49 -5.35
N ALA A 32 30.14 2.57 -6.63
CA ALA A 32 29.74 1.59 -7.65
C ALA A 32 30.21 0.15 -7.37
N ASP A 33 31.26 -0.02 -6.57
CA ASP A 33 31.86 -1.27 -6.11
C ASP A 33 31.56 -1.58 -4.64
N PHE A 34 30.56 -0.90 -4.06
CA PHE A 34 30.21 -1.04 -2.65
C PHE A 34 29.95 -2.50 -2.26
N LYS A 35 30.61 -2.91 -1.17
CA LYS A 35 30.38 -4.18 -0.50
C LYS A 35 30.12 -3.92 0.97
N PRO A 36 29.05 -4.48 1.55
CA PRO A 36 28.81 -4.38 2.98
C PRO A 36 30.04 -4.86 3.79
N PRO A 37 30.45 -4.11 4.83
CA PRO A 37 31.53 -4.52 5.71
C PRO A 37 31.28 -5.92 6.29
N GLN A 38 32.25 -6.82 6.24
CA GLN A 38 32.11 -8.20 6.74
C GLN A 38 32.28 -8.28 8.26
N VAL A 39 31.46 -7.53 8.98
CA VAL A 39 31.52 -7.33 10.44
C VAL A 39 30.52 -8.19 11.20
N PHE A 40 29.53 -8.77 10.50
CA PHE A 40 28.52 -9.64 11.08
C PHE A 40 28.60 -11.06 10.53
N LYS A 41 28.06 -11.99 11.32
CA LYS A 41 27.86 -13.39 10.96
C LYS A 41 26.46 -13.84 11.38
N ASN A 42 25.74 -14.53 10.50
CA ASN A 42 24.44 -15.10 10.81
C ASN A 42 24.62 -16.51 11.39
N THR A 43 24.34 -16.70 12.67
CA THR A 43 24.53 -18.00 13.34
C THR A 43 23.41 -18.99 13.02
N ASN A 44 22.16 -18.50 12.97
CA ASN A 44 20.99 -19.29 12.62
C ASN A 44 20.00 -18.44 11.84
N LEU A 45 19.53 -18.96 10.70
CA LEU A 45 18.56 -18.31 9.84
C LEU A 45 17.37 -19.24 9.57
N VAL A 46 16.17 -18.78 9.89
CA VAL A 46 14.92 -19.50 9.61
C VAL A 46 14.06 -18.65 8.69
N ARG A 47 13.98 -19.05 7.42
CA ARG A 47 13.10 -18.45 6.42
C ARG A 47 11.76 -19.17 6.43
N ASN A 48 10.68 -18.42 6.59
CA ASN A 48 9.32 -18.92 6.40
C ASN A 48 8.70 -18.20 5.21
N THR A 49 8.34 -18.97 4.19
CA THR A 49 7.68 -18.49 2.99
C THR A 49 6.22 -18.93 3.02
N ASN A 50 5.29 -17.98 3.04
CA ASN A 50 3.87 -18.25 2.96
C ASN A 50 3.37 -18.01 1.52
N LEU A 51 2.77 -19.06 0.94
CA LEU A 51 2.25 -19.13 -0.42
C LEU A 51 0.71 -19.29 -0.44
N GLU A 52 0.03 -19.07 0.70
CA GLU A 52 -1.42 -19.20 0.84
C GLU A 52 -2.22 -18.09 0.14
N LYS A 53 -1.57 -16.98 -0.20
CA LYS A 53 -2.15 -15.84 -0.92
C LYS A 53 -1.59 -15.75 -2.34
N GLY A 54 -2.20 -14.89 -3.17
CA GLY A 54 -1.77 -14.61 -4.54
C GLY A 54 -0.45 -13.86 -4.65
N TYR A 55 0.21 -13.56 -3.53
CA TYR A 55 1.57 -13.02 -3.44
C TYR A 55 2.36 -13.79 -2.39
N VAL A 56 3.68 -13.68 -2.45
CA VAL A 56 4.58 -14.36 -1.51
C VAL A 56 4.80 -13.46 -0.30
N ARG A 57 4.60 -14.01 0.90
CA ARG A 57 5.00 -13.37 2.16
C ARG A 57 6.21 -14.10 2.74
N GLU A 58 7.29 -13.37 2.96
CA GLU A 58 8.51 -13.87 3.58
C GLU A 58 8.63 -13.36 5.01
N THR A 59 9.02 -14.26 5.91
CA THR A 59 9.39 -13.94 7.29
C THR A 59 10.69 -14.67 7.63
N ILE A 60 11.77 -13.90 7.73
CA ILE A 60 13.11 -14.41 8.04
C ILE A 60 13.43 -14.06 9.48
N ASN A 61 13.77 -15.07 10.27
CA ASN A 61 14.28 -14.88 11.62
C ASN A 61 15.77 -15.20 11.58
N VAL A 62 16.61 -14.19 11.82
CA VAL A 62 18.07 -14.35 11.77
C VAL A 62 18.69 -13.95 13.09
N VAL A 63 19.56 -14.81 13.61
CA VAL A 63 20.40 -14.50 14.77
C VAL A 63 21.72 -13.96 14.24
N VAL A 64 21.95 -12.67 14.46
CA VAL A 64 23.12 -11.92 13.98
C VAL A 64 24.11 -11.79 15.12
N GLU A 65 25.38 -12.13 14.87
CA GLU A 65 26.50 -11.96 15.80
C GLU A 65 27.49 -10.95 15.25
N ASN A 66 27.91 -9.99 16.09
CA ASN A 66 29.02 -9.09 15.75
C ASN A 66 30.37 -9.82 15.93
N ILE A 67 31.10 -9.99 14.84
CA ILE A 67 32.42 -10.64 14.82
C ILE A 67 33.58 -9.63 14.79
N ASP A 68 33.28 -8.34 14.67
CA ASP A 68 34.26 -7.27 14.68
C ASP A 68 34.67 -6.88 16.11
N LYS A 69 35.79 -6.16 16.23
CA LYS A 69 36.31 -5.62 17.49
C LYS A 69 35.57 -4.37 17.95
N GLN A 70 34.87 -3.69 17.05
CA GLN A 70 34.11 -2.48 17.31
C GLN A 70 32.61 -2.78 17.36
N SER A 71 31.86 -1.92 18.06
CA SER A 71 30.40 -1.98 18.02
C SER A 71 29.89 -1.56 16.63
N GLN A 72 28.86 -2.24 16.14
CA GLN A 72 28.34 -2.06 14.79
C GLN A 72 26.84 -1.76 14.82
N SER A 73 26.39 -0.82 13.98
CA SER A 73 25.01 -0.31 14.02
C SER A 73 24.20 -0.63 12.76
N ASP A 74 24.83 -0.91 11.62
CA ASP A 74 24.14 -0.99 10.34
C ASP A 74 24.19 -2.40 9.75
N TYR A 75 23.03 -2.99 9.50
CA TYR A 75 22.90 -4.32 8.90
C TYR A 75 22.32 -4.24 7.50
N TYR A 76 22.97 -4.91 6.54
CA TYR A 76 22.62 -4.80 5.11
C TYR A 76 21.90 -6.04 4.60
N ILE A 77 20.74 -5.84 3.97
CA ILE A 77 19.91 -6.92 3.41
C ILE A 77 19.87 -6.77 1.87
N PRO A 78 20.45 -7.73 1.11
CA PRO A 78 20.54 -7.64 -0.33
C PRO A 78 19.27 -8.11 -1.05
N PHE A 79 18.93 -7.41 -2.13
CA PHE A 79 17.97 -7.88 -3.13
C PHE A 79 18.52 -7.60 -4.54
N PRO A 80 18.27 -8.51 -5.50
CA PRO A 80 18.46 -8.20 -6.92
C PRO A 80 17.60 -7.00 -7.35
N VAL A 81 18.15 -6.13 -8.20
CA VAL A 81 17.46 -4.90 -8.64
C VAL A 81 16.12 -5.20 -9.33
N ASP A 82 16.01 -6.31 -10.07
CA ASP A 82 14.77 -6.73 -10.73
C ASP A 82 13.68 -7.18 -9.75
N VAL A 83 14.04 -7.50 -8.52
CA VAL A 83 13.11 -7.88 -7.45
C VAL A 83 12.84 -6.70 -6.51
N PHE A 84 13.80 -5.78 -6.33
CA PHE A 84 13.75 -4.71 -5.36
C PHE A 84 12.47 -3.88 -5.45
N ASP A 85 12.10 -3.43 -6.66
CA ASP A 85 10.89 -2.63 -6.89
C ASP A 85 9.58 -3.37 -6.60
N ARG A 86 9.63 -4.70 -6.50
CA ARG A 86 8.48 -5.58 -6.19
C ARG A 86 8.43 -6.00 -4.72
N VAL A 87 9.37 -5.54 -3.90
CA VAL A 87 9.38 -5.79 -2.46
C VAL A 87 8.44 -4.80 -1.77
N GLY A 88 7.37 -5.31 -1.18
CA GLY A 88 6.37 -4.51 -0.48
C GLY A 88 6.34 -4.75 1.02
N GLY A 89 6.05 -3.70 1.80
CA GLY A 89 5.88 -3.78 3.25
C GLY A 89 7.10 -4.35 3.97
N PHE A 90 8.30 -3.89 3.59
CA PHE A 90 9.56 -4.33 4.18
C PHE A 90 9.72 -3.77 5.60
N GLU A 91 9.88 -4.66 6.56
CA GLU A 91 9.95 -4.33 7.97
C GLU A 91 10.97 -5.22 8.69
N VAL A 92 11.69 -4.63 9.65
CA VAL A 92 12.60 -5.35 10.53
C VAL A 92 12.33 -4.96 11.98
N ARG A 93 12.16 -5.96 12.85
CA ARG A 93 11.94 -5.79 14.30
C ARG A 93 12.92 -6.64 15.11
N ASP A 94 13.22 -6.25 16.34
CA ASP A 94 13.83 -7.18 17.30
C ASP A 94 12.78 -8.20 17.75
N LYS A 95 13.08 -9.48 17.55
CA LYS A 95 12.17 -10.56 17.95
C LYS A 95 12.04 -10.69 19.47
N LYS A 96 13.03 -10.25 20.25
CA LYS A 96 13.00 -10.30 21.72
C LYS A 96 12.27 -9.10 22.33
N SER A 97 12.29 -7.95 21.64
CA SER A 97 11.70 -6.69 22.10
C SER A 97 10.72 -6.13 21.06
N THR A 98 9.65 -6.87 20.76
CA THR A 98 8.68 -6.47 19.74
C THR A 98 7.92 -5.19 20.07
N ASP A 99 7.91 -4.78 21.35
CA ASP A 99 7.23 -3.58 21.84
C ASP A 99 7.99 -2.28 21.52
N GLU A 100 9.29 -2.37 21.17
CA GLU A 100 10.13 -1.22 20.81
C GLU A 100 9.89 -0.72 19.37
N GLY A 101 9.03 -1.41 18.62
CA GLY A 101 8.67 -1.04 17.25
C GLY A 101 9.61 -1.60 16.19
N ARG A 102 9.52 -1.05 14.97
CA ARG A 102 10.40 -1.40 13.85
C ARG A 102 11.68 -0.57 13.86
N PHE A 103 12.77 -1.16 13.38
CA PHE A 103 13.99 -0.44 13.11
C PHE A 103 13.80 0.55 11.96
N GLU A 104 14.58 1.63 11.96
CA GLU A 104 14.68 2.54 10.82
C GLU A 104 15.40 1.83 9.68
N VAL A 105 14.88 2.01 8.46
CA VAL A 105 15.40 1.35 7.27
C VAL A 105 15.59 2.37 6.16
N ASP A 106 16.83 2.50 5.72
CA ASP A 106 17.22 3.27 4.56
C ASP A 106 17.41 2.37 3.33
N ILE A 107 17.36 2.99 2.15
CA ILE A 107 17.53 2.31 0.87
C ILE A 107 18.80 2.85 0.21
N THR A 108 19.65 1.97 -0.29
CA THR A 108 20.83 2.36 -1.08
C THR A 108 20.49 2.59 -2.55
N GLU A 109 21.32 3.34 -3.27
CA GLU A 109 21.32 3.31 -4.73
C GLU A 109 21.73 1.91 -5.25
N PRO A 110 21.24 1.48 -6.43
CA PRO A 110 21.65 0.22 -7.04
C PRO A 110 23.16 0.12 -7.25
N VAL A 111 23.80 -0.92 -6.71
CA VAL A 111 25.23 -1.14 -6.89
C VAL A 111 25.47 -1.70 -8.30
N SER A 112 26.02 -0.84 -9.17
CA SER A 112 26.19 -1.12 -10.61
C SER A 112 27.04 -2.37 -10.90
N SER A 113 28.01 -2.70 -10.05
CA SER A 113 28.91 -3.85 -10.25
C SER A 113 28.29 -5.22 -9.94
N SER A 114 27.30 -5.28 -9.04
CA SER A 114 26.68 -6.53 -8.58
C SER A 114 25.21 -6.66 -8.98
N GLY A 115 24.58 -5.59 -9.50
CA GLY A 115 23.14 -5.58 -9.79
C GLY A 115 22.28 -5.82 -8.55
N THR A 116 22.81 -5.49 -7.38
CA THR A 116 22.18 -5.68 -6.07
C THR A 116 21.92 -4.32 -5.44
N GLN A 117 20.76 -4.20 -4.78
CA GLN A 117 20.40 -3.05 -3.98
C GLN A 117 20.14 -3.51 -2.54
N TYR A 118 20.47 -2.66 -1.57
CA TYR A 118 20.41 -3.00 -0.15
C TYR A 118 19.39 -2.15 0.59
N PHE A 119 18.66 -2.82 1.49
CA PHE A 119 18.05 -2.18 2.65
C PHE A 119 19.07 -2.11 3.78
N VAL A 120 19.26 -0.93 4.37
CA VAL A 120 20.15 -0.68 5.50
C VAL A 120 19.30 -0.56 6.75
N VAL A 121 19.46 -1.51 7.66
CA VAL A 121 18.74 -1.53 8.93
C VAL A 121 19.61 -0.87 9.98
N HIS A 122 19.12 0.20 10.60
CA HIS A 122 19.79 0.88 11.69
C HIS A 122 19.35 0.28 13.03
N LEU A 123 20.28 -0.37 13.72
CA LEU A 123 20.05 -0.91 15.05
C LEU A 123 19.85 0.25 16.04
N ALA A 124 18.84 0.15 16.90
CA ALA A 124 18.55 1.16 17.91
C ALA A 124 19.73 1.39 18.87
N GLU A 125 20.44 0.31 19.23
CA GLU A 125 21.68 0.35 19.98
C GLU A 125 22.80 -0.37 19.20
N PRO A 126 24.02 0.19 19.13
CA PRO A 126 25.15 -0.46 18.48
C PRO A 126 25.46 -1.82 19.11
N LEU A 127 25.51 -2.87 18.30
CA LEU A 127 25.75 -4.23 18.77
C LEU A 127 27.21 -4.39 19.20
N ALA A 128 27.44 -4.65 20.49
CA ALA A 128 28.78 -4.83 21.03
C ALA A 128 29.52 -6.05 20.43
N PRO A 129 30.86 -6.08 20.45
CA PRO A 129 31.64 -7.22 19.99
C PRO A 129 31.18 -8.54 20.64
N LYS A 130 30.98 -9.59 19.83
CA LYS A 130 30.47 -10.91 20.22
C LYS A 130 29.04 -10.94 20.78
N ALA A 131 28.34 -9.81 20.83
CA ALA A 131 26.93 -9.79 21.20
C ALA A 131 26.07 -10.31 20.04
N GLN A 132 24.86 -10.76 20.38
CA GLN A 132 23.90 -11.31 19.42
C GLN A 132 22.54 -10.62 19.52
N ILE A 133 21.95 -10.35 18.36
CA ILE A 133 20.59 -9.84 18.22
C ILE A 133 19.77 -10.77 17.32
N THR A 134 18.47 -10.88 17.57
CA THR A 134 17.58 -11.70 16.74
C THR A 134 16.67 -10.81 15.92
N LEU A 135 16.98 -10.62 14.64
CA LEU A 135 16.17 -9.82 13.73
C LEU A 135 15.02 -10.65 13.16
N GLY A 136 13.80 -10.12 13.27
CA GLY A 136 12.62 -10.58 12.55
C GLY A 136 12.40 -9.68 11.33
N ILE A 137 12.79 -10.16 10.16
CA ILE A 137 12.64 -9.47 8.87
C ILE A 137 11.37 -9.98 8.22
N SER A 138 10.49 -9.10 7.75
CA SER A 138 9.30 -9.51 7.03
C SER A 138 9.00 -8.57 5.87
N TYR A 139 8.61 -9.17 4.73
CA TYR A 139 8.28 -8.44 3.51
C TYR A 139 7.40 -9.31 2.61
N SER A 140 6.75 -8.68 1.64
CA SER A 140 6.02 -9.34 0.57
C SER A 140 6.77 -9.16 -0.76
N VAL A 141 6.68 -10.14 -1.65
CA VAL A 141 7.24 -10.03 -3.01
C VAL A 141 6.09 -10.14 -4.00
N LEU A 142 5.76 -9.03 -4.64
CA LEU A 142 4.71 -8.93 -5.64
C LEU A 142 5.16 -9.56 -6.97
N LYS A 143 4.21 -10.01 -7.80
CA LYS A 143 4.48 -10.60 -9.13
C LYS A 143 5.58 -11.69 -9.14
N SER A 144 5.69 -12.46 -8.06
CA SER A 144 6.68 -13.54 -7.90
C SER A 144 6.12 -14.92 -8.24
N LEU A 145 4.80 -15.03 -8.31
CA LEU A 145 4.08 -16.25 -8.64
C LEU A 145 3.74 -16.28 -10.14
N THR A 146 3.93 -17.43 -10.77
CA THR A 146 3.64 -17.62 -12.20
C THR A 146 2.70 -18.80 -12.44
N PRO A 147 1.61 -18.64 -13.20
CA PRO A 147 0.71 -19.74 -13.50
C PRO A 147 1.38 -20.78 -14.41
N ARG A 148 1.26 -22.06 -14.04
CA ARG A 148 1.78 -23.18 -14.84
C ARG A 148 0.83 -24.40 -14.76
N PRO A 149 0.13 -24.76 -15.85
CA PRO A 149 0.19 -24.14 -17.18
C PRO A 149 -0.34 -22.71 -17.18
N ALA A 150 0.14 -21.90 -18.12
CA ALA A 150 -0.30 -20.51 -18.29
C ALA A 150 -1.78 -20.42 -18.71
N VAL A 151 -2.31 -21.51 -19.28
CA VAL A 151 -3.64 -21.58 -19.87
C VAL A 151 -4.35 -22.84 -19.36
N ILE A 152 -5.60 -22.71 -18.93
CA ILE A 152 -6.43 -23.80 -18.36
C ILE A 152 -7.87 -23.73 -18.87
N GLN A 153 -8.61 -24.84 -18.81
CA GLN A 153 -10.06 -24.82 -19.04
C GLN A 153 -10.79 -24.15 -17.87
N GLN A 154 -12.03 -23.69 -18.09
CA GLN A 154 -12.78 -22.89 -17.12
C GLN A 154 -13.00 -23.57 -15.76
N ASN A 155 -13.12 -24.90 -15.74
CA ASN A 155 -13.34 -25.70 -14.52
C ASN A 155 -12.12 -26.50 -14.08
N GLU A 156 -10.95 -26.26 -14.68
CA GLU A 156 -9.71 -26.93 -14.30
C GLU A 156 -9.10 -26.33 -13.03
N LYS A 157 -8.31 -27.13 -12.33
CA LYS A 157 -7.51 -26.65 -11.21
C LYS A 157 -6.37 -25.77 -11.73
N GLN A 158 -6.17 -24.64 -11.08
CA GLN A 158 -5.02 -23.79 -11.31
C GLN A 158 -3.83 -24.21 -10.43
N TYR A 159 -2.63 -24.14 -11.00
CA TYR A 159 -1.37 -24.35 -10.30
C TYR A 159 -0.45 -23.14 -10.51
N LEU A 160 0.21 -22.70 -9.43
CA LEU A 160 1.19 -21.63 -9.46
C LEU A 160 2.59 -22.20 -9.21
N THR A 161 3.58 -21.57 -9.81
CA THR A 161 5.00 -21.87 -9.64
C THR A 161 5.66 -20.73 -8.88
N TYR A 162 6.44 -21.10 -7.86
CA TYR A 162 7.31 -20.18 -7.13
C TYR A 162 8.76 -20.69 -7.20
N SER A 163 9.68 -19.79 -7.49
CA SER A 163 11.11 -20.08 -7.60
C SER A 163 11.88 -19.26 -6.59
N PHE A 164 12.79 -19.90 -5.87
CA PHE A 164 13.63 -19.27 -4.85
C PHE A 164 14.94 -20.05 -4.70
N SER A 165 15.95 -19.46 -4.06
CA SER A 165 17.19 -20.18 -3.74
C SER A 165 17.08 -20.94 -2.40
N ALA A 166 17.59 -22.17 -2.36
CA ALA A 166 17.74 -22.97 -1.15
C ALA A 166 18.54 -22.24 -0.07
N TYR A 167 19.57 -21.52 -0.51
CA TYR A 167 20.36 -20.62 0.32
C TYR A 167 19.74 -19.22 0.27
N VAL A 168 19.53 -18.63 1.44
CA VAL A 168 18.97 -17.28 1.54
C VAL A 168 20.00 -16.26 1.06
N PRO A 169 19.63 -15.36 0.13
CA PRO A 169 20.52 -14.29 -0.28
C PRO A 169 20.81 -13.38 0.93
N SER A 170 22.07 -13.37 1.36
CA SER A 170 22.53 -12.57 2.51
C SER A 170 23.88 -11.96 2.17
N ALA A 171 24.13 -10.75 2.71
CA ALA A 171 25.42 -10.07 2.59
C ALA A 171 26.51 -10.68 3.50
N TYR A 172 26.13 -11.57 4.43
CA TYR A 172 26.99 -12.10 5.48
C TYR A 172 27.02 -13.62 5.47
N GLN A 173 28.11 -14.19 6.01
CA GLN A 173 28.25 -15.63 6.16
C GLN A 173 27.15 -16.19 7.08
N THR A 174 26.43 -17.20 6.59
CA THR A 174 25.43 -17.92 7.37
C THR A 174 25.96 -19.29 7.77
N VAL A 175 25.81 -19.67 9.04
CA VAL A 175 26.29 -20.95 9.57
C VAL A 175 25.25 -22.04 9.36
N THR A 176 24.03 -21.79 9.83
CA THR A 176 22.91 -22.73 9.70
C THR A 176 21.71 -22.01 9.14
N GLN A 177 21.03 -22.64 8.18
CA GLN A 177 19.79 -22.10 7.64
C GLN A 177 18.77 -23.18 7.33
N LYS A 178 17.49 -22.84 7.41
CA LYS A 178 16.39 -23.69 6.97
C LYS A 178 15.26 -22.86 6.39
N THR A 179 14.56 -23.43 5.42
CA THR A 179 13.44 -22.76 4.75
C THR A 179 12.17 -23.59 4.92
N LYS A 180 11.10 -22.97 5.40
CA LYS A 180 9.78 -23.58 5.54
C LYS A 180 8.81 -22.94 4.56
N LEU A 181 8.25 -23.74 3.67
CA LEU A 181 7.19 -23.34 2.76
C LEU A 181 5.84 -23.74 3.33
N LYS A 182 4.87 -22.83 3.32
CA LYS A 182 3.48 -23.09 3.67
C LYS A 182 2.60 -22.91 2.45
N PHE A 183 1.91 -23.98 2.04
CA PHE A 183 1.01 -24.00 0.90
C PHE A 183 -0.47 -23.87 1.33
N PRO A 184 -1.36 -23.41 0.44
CA PRO A 184 -2.80 -23.36 0.70
C PRO A 184 -3.45 -24.76 0.78
N SER A 185 -2.82 -25.77 0.19
CA SER A 185 -3.32 -27.15 0.16
C SER A 185 -2.18 -28.16 0.15
N THR A 186 -2.50 -29.45 0.29
CA THR A 186 -1.53 -30.55 0.21
C THR A 186 -1.20 -30.98 -1.22
N ASP A 187 -1.89 -30.43 -2.23
CA ASP A 187 -1.70 -30.75 -3.64
C ASP A 187 -0.51 -29.94 -4.21
N VAL A 188 0.68 -30.55 -4.15
CA VAL A 188 1.95 -30.00 -4.63
C VAL A 188 2.57 -31.02 -5.59
N PRO A 189 2.20 -31.00 -6.87
CA PRO A 189 2.62 -32.03 -7.82
C PRO A 189 4.11 -32.03 -8.14
N ASP A 190 4.74 -30.86 -8.26
CA ASP A 190 6.18 -30.77 -8.56
C ASP A 190 6.91 -29.94 -7.49
N PHE A 191 8.06 -30.42 -7.06
CA PHE A 191 8.98 -29.70 -6.19
C PHE A 191 10.41 -30.19 -6.46
N THR A 192 11.39 -29.33 -6.27
CA THR A 192 12.81 -29.71 -6.41
C THR A 192 13.27 -30.52 -5.20
N GLU A 193 13.77 -31.74 -5.43
CA GLU A 193 14.49 -32.52 -4.42
C GLU A 193 15.98 -32.19 -4.47
N THR A 194 16.57 -31.87 -3.31
CA THR A 194 17.98 -31.45 -3.22
C THR A 194 18.87 -32.63 -2.83
N SER A 195 19.73 -33.08 -3.74
CA SER A 195 20.70 -34.13 -3.48
C SER A 195 22.02 -33.57 -2.93
N GLY A 196 22.55 -34.15 -1.85
CA GLY A 196 23.89 -33.85 -1.34
C GLY A 196 24.00 -32.64 -0.40
N LEU A 197 22.91 -31.91 -0.15
CA LEU A 197 22.89 -30.78 0.80
C LEU A 197 22.60 -31.18 2.24
N LYS A 198 21.89 -32.30 2.41
CA LYS A 198 21.47 -32.85 3.70
C LYS A 198 21.37 -34.37 3.60
N THR A 199 21.54 -35.06 4.72
CA THR A 199 21.25 -36.50 4.83
C THR A 199 19.75 -36.74 5.02
N GLY A 200 19.12 -37.52 4.15
CA GLY A 200 17.71 -37.88 4.22
C GLY A 200 16.86 -37.21 3.14
N ALA A 201 15.54 -37.23 3.31
CA ALA A 201 14.61 -36.58 2.39
C ALA A 201 14.68 -35.04 2.55
N ASP A 202 14.74 -34.34 1.42
CA ASP A 202 14.79 -32.89 1.35
C ASP A 202 14.01 -32.44 0.10
N PRO A 203 12.78 -31.91 0.25
CA PRO A 203 12.18 -31.39 1.49
C PRO A 203 11.57 -32.45 2.41
N GLU A 204 11.58 -32.18 3.71
CA GLU A 204 10.72 -32.88 4.68
C GLU A 204 9.27 -32.41 4.55
N ARG A 205 8.37 -33.34 4.27
CA ARG A 205 6.95 -33.06 4.01
C ARG A 205 6.10 -33.31 5.25
N LYS A 206 5.36 -32.29 5.70
CA LYS A 206 4.38 -32.41 6.79
C LYS A 206 3.08 -31.70 6.40
N GLY A 207 2.14 -32.45 5.83
CA GLY A 207 0.87 -31.91 5.35
C GLY A 207 1.10 -30.88 4.25
N ALA A 208 0.60 -29.65 4.43
CA ALA A 208 0.78 -28.53 3.51
C ALA A 208 2.07 -27.72 3.76
N THR A 209 2.97 -28.20 4.63
CA THR A 209 4.23 -27.54 4.95
C THR A 209 5.41 -28.37 4.50
N TYR A 210 6.32 -27.77 3.72
CA TYR A 210 7.53 -28.41 3.21
C TYR A 210 8.74 -27.71 3.82
N THR A 211 9.68 -28.46 4.38
CA THR A 211 10.87 -27.90 5.04
C THR A 211 12.13 -28.33 4.30
N TYR A 212 12.87 -27.34 3.79
CA TYR A 212 14.19 -27.51 3.20
C TYR A 212 15.27 -27.27 4.24
N GLY A 213 16.26 -28.17 4.28
CA GLY A 213 17.33 -28.15 5.28
C GLY A 213 16.91 -28.78 6.62
N PRO A 214 17.58 -28.49 7.74
CA PRO A 214 18.62 -27.47 7.89
C PRO A 214 19.89 -27.77 7.08
N TYR A 215 20.52 -26.72 6.57
CA TYR A 215 21.79 -26.75 5.85
C TYR A 215 22.91 -26.16 6.70
N GLU A 216 24.02 -26.88 6.79
CA GLU A 216 25.27 -26.34 7.33
C GLU A 216 26.00 -25.59 6.21
N THR A 217 25.98 -24.27 6.28
CA THR A 217 26.43 -23.38 5.20
C THR A 217 27.65 -22.54 5.58
N ALA A 218 28.34 -22.87 6.68
CA ALA A 218 29.52 -22.14 7.16
C ALA A 218 30.66 -22.01 6.13
N LYS A 219 30.71 -22.89 5.12
CA LYS A 219 31.72 -22.88 4.04
C LYS A 219 31.17 -22.38 2.70
N VAL A 220 29.88 -22.08 2.62
CA VAL A 220 29.21 -21.60 1.40
C VAL A 220 29.38 -20.09 1.34
N ALA A 221 29.90 -19.57 0.23
CA ALA A 221 30.11 -18.13 0.09
C ALA A 221 28.76 -17.37 0.08
N PRO A 222 28.68 -16.17 0.68
CA PRO A 222 27.51 -15.30 0.58
C PRO A 222 27.15 -15.01 -0.89
N GLY A 223 25.86 -15.05 -1.22
CA GLY A 223 25.37 -14.88 -2.58
C GLY A 223 25.40 -16.13 -3.47
N THR A 224 25.82 -17.29 -2.95
CA THR A 224 25.69 -18.56 -3.70
C THR A 224 24.22 -18.91 -3.87
N GLU A 225 23.77 -19.13 -5.10
CA GLU A 225 22.41 -19.52 -5.41
C GLU A 225 22.30 -21.02 -5.68
N GLN A 226 21.23 -21.63 -5.15
CA GLN A 226 20.85 -23.01 -5.43
C GLN A 226 19.36 -23.03 -5.74
N PRO A 227 18.95 -22.99 -7.02
CA PRO A 227 17.55 -22.77 -7.38
C PRO A 227 16.66 -23.94 -6.96
N ILE A 228 15.54 -23.61 -6.33
CA ILE A 228 14.43 -24.49 -5.99
C ILE A 228 13.18 -23.94 -6.68
N THR A 229 12.40 -24.84 -7.26
CA THR A 229 11.11 -24.52 -7.86
C THR A 229 10.04 -25.43 -7.28
N VAL A 230 8.90 -24.84 -6.94
CA VAL A 230 7.73 -25.60 -6.46
C VAL A 230 6.51 -25.23 -7.30
N ARG A 231 5.71 -26.23 -7.67
CA ARG A 231 4.41 -26.07 -8.32
C ARG A 231 3.32 -26.63 -7.41
N TYR A 232 2.37 -25.79 -7.04
CA TYR A 232 1.32 -26.12 -6.07
C TYR A 232 -0.06 -25.66 -6.53
N GLN A 233 -1.10 -26.34 -6.06
CA GLN A 233 -2.48 -25.98 -6.39
C GLN A 233 -2.86 -24.65 -5.73
N PHE A 234 -3.36 -23.71 -6.52
CA PHE A 234 -3.93 -22.45 -6.07
C PHE A 234 -5.16 -22.13 -6.93
N THR A 235 -6.29 -22.79 -6.67
CA THR A 235 -7.56 -22.59 -7.40
C THR A 235 -8.33 -21.39 -6.85
N ASN A 236 -7.64 -20.24 -6.80
CA ASN A 236 -8.08 -18.97 -6.26
C ASN A 236 -7.61 -17.86 -7.22
N PRO A 237 -8.31 -16.71 -7.31
CA PRO A 237 -7.87 -15.58 -8.12
C PRO A 237 -6.54 -15.00 -7.63
N VAL A 238 -5.71 -14.54 -8.58
CA VAL A 238 -4.45 -13.84 -8.30
C VAL A 238 -4.68 -12.36 -8.61
N ILE A 239 -5.30 -11.66 -7.67
CA ILE A 239 -5.80 -10.30 -7.90
C ILE A 239 -4.66 -9.30 -7.75
N THR A 240 -4.49 -8.45 -8.76
CA THR A 240 -3.49 -7.38 -8.76
C THR A 240 -4.13 -6.07 -9.22
N ALA A 241 -4.11 -5.06 -8.36
CA ALA A 241 -4.44 -3.69 -8.72
C ALA A 241 -3.19 -3.02 -9.30
N SER A 242 -3.22 -2.67 -10.59
CA SER A 242 -2.12 -1.96 -11.24
C SER A 242 -2.01 -0.53 -10.72
N LEU A 243 -3.15 0.08 -10.41
CA LEU A 243 -3.25 1.39 -9.79
C LEU A 243 -4.43 1.39 -8.81
N LEU A 244 -4.20 1.95 -7.62
CA LEU A 244 -5.24 2.38 -6.70
C LEU A 244 -5.09 3.89 -6.50
N GLU A 245 -6.13 4.64 -6.83
CA GLU A 245 -6.25 6.03 -6.40
C GLU A 245 -7.29 6.12 -5.28
N ARG A 246 -6.90 6.66 -4.14
CA ARG A 246 -7.77 6.84 -2.96
C ARG A 246 -7.85 8.30 -2.60
N ASP A 247 -9.03 8.87 -2.77
CA ASP A 247 -9.33 10.27 -2.47
C ASP A 247 -10.10 10.36 -1.16
N LEU A 248 -9.58 11.18 -0.25
CA LEU A 248 -10.18 11.47 1.05
C LEU A 248 -10.49 12.97 1.08
N GLU A 249 -11.73 13.33 0.77
CA GLU A 249 -12.19 14.71 0.76
C GLU A 249 -12.79 15.10 2.11
N VAL A 250 -12.18 16.10 2.74
CA VAL A 250 -12.59 16.62 4.05
C VAL A 250 -13.44 17.87 3.87
N SER A 251 -14.67 17.85 4.39
CA SER A 251 -15.59 18.99 4.36
C SER A 251 -15.99 19.45 5.77
N HIS A 252 -15.44 20.59 6.21
CA HIS A 252 -15.84 21.22 7.49
C HIS A 252 -17.27 21.75 7.45
N TRP A 253 -17.70 22.33 6.33
CA TRP A 253 -19.06 22.84 6.15
C TRP A 253 -20.12 21.74 6.17
N GLY A 254 -19.83 20.60 5.53
CA GLY A 254 -20.74 19.46 5.47
C GLY A 254 -20.60 18.48 6.64
N GLY A 255 -19.59 18.62 7.49
CA GLY A 255 -19.26 17.64 8.52
C GLY A 255 -19.02 16.23 7.96
N ASN A 256 -18.51 16.13 6.72
CA ASN A 256 -18.41 14.88 5.98
C ASN A 256 -16.97 14.58 5.56
N LEU A 257 -16.59 13.31 5.67
CA LEU A 257 -15.42 12.72 5.05
C LEU A 257 -15.90 11.84 3.89
N ALA A 258 -15.73 12.32 2.66
CA ALA A 258 -16.05 11.54 1.47
C ALA A 258 -14.81 10.73 1.07
N THR A 259 -14.96 9.42 0.96
CA THR A 259 -13.92 8.53 0.44
C THR A 259 -14.33 8.04 -0.93
N GLU A 260 -13.40 8.12 -1.88
CA GLU A 260 -13.56 7.57 -3.22
C GLU A 260 -12.30 6.80 -3.59
N GLU A 261 -12.46 5.55 -4.00
CA GLU A 261 -11.38 4.71 -4.48
C GLU A 261 -11.62 4.26 -5.91
N ARG A 262 -10.57 4.37 -6.72
CA ARG A 262 -10.55 3.95 -8.12
C ARG A 262 -9.53 2.85 -8.32
N TYR A 263 -9.99 1.75 -8.87
CA TYR A 263 -9.27 0.50 -9.01
C TYR A 263 -9.07 0.16 -10.47
N TRP A 264 -7.84 -0.17 -10.84
CA TRP A 264 -7.51 -0.84 -12.11
C TRP A 264 -7.03 -2.25 -11.82
N VAL A 265 -7.96 -3.20 -11.75
CA VAL A 265 -7.70 -4.58 -11.33
C VAL A 265 -7.50 -5.48 -12.54
N ARG A 266 -6.54 -6.39 -12.40
CA ARG A 266 -6.34 -7.53 -13.29
C ARG A 266 -6.23 -8.82 -12.48
N ASN A 267 -6.53 -9.93 -13.13
CA ASN A 267 -6.30 -11.25 -12.55
C ASN A 267 -5.12 -11.93 -13.24
N ASN A 268 -4.02 -12.11 -12.51
CA ASN A 268 -2.79 -12.74 -12.99
C ASN A 268 -2.82 -14.28 -12.88
N ALA A 269 -4.01 -14.85 -12.73
CA ALA A 269 -4.30 -16.27 -12.82
C ALA A 269 -3.99 -16.86 -14.21
N SER A 270 -4.04 -18.18 -14.34
CA SER A 270 -4.00 -18.86 -15.65
C SER A 270 -5.14 -18.37 -16.54
N GLU A 271 -4.83 -18.08 -17.80
CA GLU A 271 -5.79 -17.66 -18.82
C GLU A 271 -6.71 -18.82 -19.24
N LEU A 272 -7.84 -18.49 -19.88
CA LEU A 272 -8.75 -19.50 -20.40
C LEU A 272 -8.24 -20.08 -21.74
N ALA A 273 -8.16 -21.41 -21.82
CA ALA A 273 -7.79 -22.12 -23.04
C ALA A 273 -8.79 -21.95 -24.17
N ASN A 274 -10.06 -21.94 -23.81
CA ASN A 274 -11.19 -21.80 -24.72
C ASN A 274 -11.98 -20.54 -24.36
N GLN A 275 -12.96 -20.21 -25.20
CA GLN A 275 -13.89 -19.14 -24.90
C GLN A 275 -14.67 -19.41 -23.61
N PHE A 276 -15.04 -18.33 -22.92
CA PHE A 276 -15.87 -18.40 -21.73
C PHE A 276 -17.21 -19.09 -22.03
N SER A 277 -17.55 -20.10 -21.21
CA SER A 277 -18.82 -20.82 -21.26
C SER A 277 -19.72 -20.38 -20.11
N ARG A 278 -20.80 -19.67 -20.44
CA ARG A 278 -21.81 -19.23 -19.46
C ARG A 278 -22.51 -20.42 -18.79
N VAL A 279 -22.70 -21.53 -19.52
CA VAL A 279 -23.35 -22.74 -18.99
C VAL A 279 -22.49 -23.36 -17.90
N GLU A 280 -21.21 -23.55 -18.18
CA GLU A 280 -20.25 -24.05 -17.19
C GLU A 280 -20.13 -23.11 -16.00
N TRP A 281 -20.14 -21.80 -16.24
CA TRP A 281 -20.06 -20.81 -15.18
C TRP A 281 -21.25 -20.88 -14.24
N THR A 282 -22.46 -20.97 -14.79
CA THR A 282 -23.69 -21.11 -14.01
C THR A 282 -23.65 -22.40 -13.19
N PHE A 283 -23.22 -23.51 -13.77
CA PHE A 283 -23.11 -24.79 -13.08
C PHE A 283 -22.08 -24.75 -11.94
N ALA A 284 -20.87 -24.27 -12.22
CA ALA A 284 -19.81 -24.13 -11.22
C ALA A 284 -20.20 -23.16 -10.09
N SER A 285 -20.90 -22.07 -10.42
CA SER A 285 -21.40 -21.10 -9.44
C SER A 285 -22.48 -21.70 -8.54
N TYR A 286 -23.40 -22.50 -9.12
CA TYR A 286 -24.43 -23.21 -8.36
C TYR A 286 -23.83 -24.19 -7.35
N GLN A 287 -22.79 -24.93 -7.76
CA GLN A 287 -22.06 -25.86 -6.90
C GLN A 287 -21.10 -25.17 -5.92
N LYS A 288 -20.90 -23.85 -6.03
CA LYS A 288 -19.86 -23.11 -5.31
C LYS A 288 -18.46 -23.72 -5.50
N ALA A 289 -18.20 -24.26 -6.68
CA ALA A 289 -16.91 -24.87 -7.01
C ALA A 289 -15.78 -23.83 -6.91
N PRO A 290 -14.59 -24.17 -6.41
CA PRO A 290 -13.41 -23.30 -6.44
C PRO A 290 -13.13 -22.79 -7.86
N THR A 291 -12.64 -21.56 -7.98
CA THR A 291 -12.36 -20.95 -9.29
C THR A 291 -11.20 -19.97 -9.18
N SER A 292 -10.43 -19.87 -10.25
CA SER A 292 -9.42 -18.82 -10.40
C SER A 292 -10.02 -17.45 -10.77
N ALA A 293 -11.34 -17.35 -11.02
CA ALA A 293 -12.00 -16.10 -11.37
C ALA A 293 -12.45 -15.28 -10.15
N VAL A 294 -12.39 -13.95 -10.26
CA VAL A 294 -13.00 -13.05 -9.27
C VAL A 294 -14.51 -13.04 -9.48
N ARG A 295 -15.26 -13.57 -8.50
CA ARG A 295 -16.73 -13.59 -8.47
C ARG A 295 -17.33 -12.36 -7.81
N GLU A 296 -16.76 -12.03 -6.67
CA GLU A 296 -17.27 -11.05 -5.72
C GLU A 296 -16.08 -10.45 -5.00
N ILE A 297 -16.16 -9.16 -4.73
CA ILE A 297 -15.14 -8.39 -4.04
C ILE A 297 -15.78 -7.93 -2.73
N ALA A 298 -15.35 -8.50 -1.61
CA ALA A 298 -15.85 -8.16 -0.30
C ALA A 298 -15.09 -6.96 0.26
N TYR A 299 -15.82 -5.92 0.66
CA TYR A 299 -15.26 -4.64 1.03
C TYR A 299 -15.72 -4.26 2.45
N PRO A 300 -14.89 -4.47 3.49
CA PRO A 300 -15.22 -4.09 4.85
C PRO A 300 -15.07 -2.57 5.05
N LEU A 301 -16.20 -1.91 5.29
CA LEU A 301 -16.29 -0.49 5.57
C LEU A 301 -16.25 -0.19 7.07
N LEU A 302 -15.81 1.00 7.44
CA LEU A 302 -15.75 1.39 8.85
C LEU A 302 -17.18 1.55 9.39
N PRO A 303 -17.39 1.35 10.71
CA PRO A 303 -18.68 1.65 11.33
C PRO A 303 -19.11 3.09 11.03
N GLY A 304 -20.39 3.30 10.72
CA GLY A 304 -20.92 4.63 10.39
C GLY A 304 -20.73 5.07 8.94
N SER A 305 -20.21 4.20 8.06
CA SER A 305 -20.18 4.48 6.61
C SER A 305 -21.60 4.50 6.03
N VAL A 306 -21.88 5.46 5.15
CA VAL A 306 -23.19 5.64 4.51
C VAL A 306 -23.02 5.95 3.02
N ASP A 307 -24.12 5.84 2.27
CA ASP A 307 -24.21 6.16 0.84
C ASP A 307 -23.11 5.55 -0.05
N PRO A 308 -22.85 4.23 0.06
CA PRO A 308 -21.89 3.60 -0.83
C PRO A 308 -22.43 3.55 -2.26
N TYR A 309 -21.56 3.80 -3.23
CA TYR A 309 -21.86 3.63 -4.65
C TYR A 309 -20.77 2.79 -5.33
N PHE A 310 -21.16 2.11 -6.41
CA PHE A 310 -20.30 1.24 -7.20
C PHE A 310 -20.55 1.49 -8.69
N ILE A 311 -19.54 2.04 -9.35
CA ILE A 311 -19.63 2.57 -10.71
C ILE A 311 -18.45 2.02 -11.51
N ASP A 312 -18.67 1.72 -12.79
CA ASP A 312 -17.60 1.48 -13.75
C ASP A 312 -17.53 2.64 -14.77
N ASP A 313 -16.59 2.55 -15.71
CA ASP A 313 -16.36 3.61 -16.70
C ASP A 313 -17.60 3.91 -17.58
N ILE A 314 -18.53 2.96 -17.67
CA ILE A 314 -19.76 3.09 -18.48
C ILE A 314 -21.03 3.32 -17.64
N GLY A 315 -20.89 3.51 -16.32
CA GLY A 315 -21.96 3.92 -15.42
C GLY A 315 -22.19 3.01 -14.22
N ASN A 316 -23.39 3.10 -13.64
CA ASN A 316 -23.70 2.42 -12.40
C ASN A 316 -23.76 0.90 -12.56
N VAL A 317 -23.20 0.16 -11.59
CA VAL A 317 -23.27 -1.30 -11.52
C VAL A 317 -24.19 -1.69 -10.37
N SER A 318 -25.40 -2.13 -10.68
CA SER A 318 -26.43 -2.42 -9.68
C SER A 318 -26.20 -3.71 -8.88
N THR A 319 -25.24 -4.54 -9.30
CA THR A 319 -24.89 -5.82 -8.65
C THR A 319 -23.98 -5.62 -7.44
N SER A 320 -24.38 -4.77 -6.50
CA SER A 320 -23.74 -4.54 -5.20
C SER A 320 -24.71 -4.80 -4.06
N ARG A 321 -24.22 -5.27 -2.92
CA ARG A 321 -25.01 -5.46 -1.71
C ARG A 321 -24.32 -4.80 -0.53
N TYR A 322 -24.94 -3.72 -0.04
CA TYR A 322 -24.49 -3.06 1.17
C TYR A 322 -25.22 -3.61 2.40
N ARG A 323 -24.46 -3.96 3.44
CA ARG A 323 -24.97 -4.29 4.78
C ARG A 323 -24.37 -3.28 5.75
N PRO A 324 -25.16 -2.30 6.23
CA PRO A 324 -24.65 -1.32 7.17
C PRO A 324 -24.22 -2.01 8.48
N GLY A 325 -23.12 -1.53 9.04
CA GLY A 325 -22.66 -1.94 10.36
C GLY A 325 -23.55 -1.35 11.44
N ASN A 326 -23.60 -1.97 12.61
CA ASN A 326 -24.02 -1.28 13.82
C ASN A 326 -22.82 -0.50 14.40
N GLY A 327 -23.02 0.44 15.33
CA GLY A 327 -21.94 1.29 15.87
C GLY A 327 -20.73 0.56 16.49
N LYS A 328 -20.76 -0.78 16.58
CA LYS A 328 -19.66 -1.63 17.04
C LYS A 328 -19.11 -2.59 15.96
N THR A 329 -19.83 -2.80 14.86
CA THR A 329 -19.43 -3.73 13.79
C THR A 329 -19.13 -2.99 12.50
N ALA A 330 -18.11 -3.43 11.78
CA ALA A 330 -17.83 -2.96 10.43
C ALA A 330 -19.06 -3.13 9.52
N ALA A 331 -19.24 -2.18 8.61
CA ALA A 331 -20.20 -2.35 7.52
C ALA A 331 -19.57 -3.25 6.43
N ASN A 332 -20.38 -3.96 5.66
CA ASN A 332 -19.90 -4.86 4.62
C ASN A 332 -20.53 -4.52 3.28
N LEU A 333 -19.69 -4.21 2.29
CA LEU A 333 -20.09 -3.93 0.92
C LEU A 333 -19.59 -5.06 0.03
N GLU A 334 -20.53 -5.81 -0.54
CA GLU A 334 -20.27 -6.92 -1.46
C GLU A 334 -20.43 -6.40 -2.90
N LEU A 335 -19.36 -6.39 -3.68
CA LEU A 335 -19.35 -5.90 -5.06
C LEU A 335 -19.25 -7.06 -6.04
N LYS A 336 -20.16 -7.16 -7.01
CA LYS A 336 -20.07 -8.13 -8.11
C LYS A 336 -19.80 -7.39 -9.42
N PRO A 337 -18.61 -7.55 -10.02
CA PRO A 337 -18.31 -7.03 -11.34
C PRO A 337 -19.33 -7.51 -12.40
N ARG A 338 -19.46 -6.78 -13.51
CA ARG A 338 -20.41 -7.13 -14.59
C ARG A 338 -20.14 -8.50 -15.22
N TYR A 339 -18.89 -8.93 -15.20
CA TYR A 339 -18.43 -10.23 -15.67
C TYR A 339 -17.41 -10.81 -14.69
N PRO A 340 -17.32 -12.15 -14.57
CA PRO A 340 -16.29 -12.77 -13.76
C PRO A 340 -14.91 -12.46 -14.33
N ILE A 341 -13.95 -12.05 -13.49
CA ILE A 341 -12.62 -11.65 -13.95
C ILE A 341 -11.73 -12.90 -13.95
N PHE A 342 -11.63 -13.59 -15.09
CA PHE A 342 -10.72 -14.72 -15.30
C PHE A 342 -9.27 -14.26 -15.52
N GLY A 343 -8.32 -15.20 -15.54
CA GLY A 343 -6.92 -14.90 -15.81
C GLY A 343 -6.74 -14.13 -17.11
N GLY A 344 -5.93 -13.07 -17.06
CA GLY A 344 -5.68 -12.14 -18.17
C GLY A 344 -6.75 -11.06 -18.36
N TRP A 345 -7.88 -11.12 -17.65
CA TRP A 345 -8.94 -10.11 -17.78
C TRP A 345 -8.70 -8.93 -16.84
N ASN A 346 -9.08 -7.75 -17.32
CA ASN A 346 -9.01 -6.49 -16.59
C ASN A 346 -10.41 -6.01 -16.20
N TYR A 347 -10.52 -5.29 -15.10
CA TYR A 347 -11.74 -4.61 -14.67
C TYR A 347 -11.38 -3.33 -13.91
N SER A 348 -11.89 -2.22 -14.40
CA SER A 348 -11.73 -0.91 -13.77
C SER A 348 -13.04 -0.50 -13.11
N PHE A 349 -12.97 -0.02 -11.87
CA PHE A 349 -14.16 0.44 -11.17
C PHE A 349 -13.84 1.51 -10.13
N LYS A 350 -14.88 2.28 -9.79
CA LYS A 350 -14.90 3.24 -8.70
C LYS A 350 -15.86 2.77 -7.61
N VAL A 351 -15.42 2.89 -6.37
CA VAL A 351 -16.26 2.72 -5.19
C VAL A 351 -16.09 3.94 -4.30
N GLY A 352 -17.17 4.48 -3.76
CA GLY A 352 -17.07 5.58 -2.80
C GLY A 352 -18.18 5.51 -1.76
N TRP A 353 -17.96 6.17 -0.64
CA TRP A 353 -18.87 6.21 0.50
C TRP A 353 -18.57 7.45 1.36
N ASN A 354 -19.50 7.77 2.26
CA ASN A 354 -19.41 8.90 3.16
C ASN A 354 -19.27 8.44 4.61
N ASN A 355 -18.57 9.23 5.41
CA ASN A 355 -18.43 9.05 6.85
C ASN A 355 -18.63 10.39 7.57
N ASP A 356 -19.21 10.35 8.77
CA ASP A 356 -19.26 11.54 9.64
C ASP A 356 -17.84 11.96 10.04
N LEU A 357 -17.49 13.20 9.72
CA LEU A 357 -16.16 13.77 9.96
C LEU A 357 -15.81 13.79 11.46
N SER A 358 -16.81 13.88 12.34
CA SER A 358 -16.61 13.96 13.80
C SER A 358 -15.89 12.73 14.39
N GLN A 359 -15.94 11.59 13.69
CA GLN A 359 -15.28 10.35 14.08
C GLN A 359 -13.78 10.33 13.74
N PHE A 360 -13.37 11.11 12.73
CA PHE A 360 -12.01 11.10 12.17
C PHE A 360 -11.22 12.37 12.48
N LEU A 361 -11.91 13.49 12.73
CA LEU A 361 -11.30 14.80 12.92
C LEU A 361 -11.44 15.29 14.37
N ARG A 362 -10.32 15.75 14.94
CA ARG A 362 -10.29 16.41 16.25
C ARG A 362 -9.65 17.77 16.14
N LYS A 363 -10.23 18.78 16.81
CA LYS A 363 -9.61 20.10 16.98
C LYS A 363 -8.68 20.07 18.18
N VAL A 364 -7.48 20.63 18.05
CA VAL A 364 -6.51 20.75 19.14
C VAL A 364 -7.00 21.81 20.14
N ALA A 365 -6.91 21.51 21.44
CA ALA A 365 -7.33 22.44 22.48
C ALA A 365 -6.47 23.72 22.45
N GLY A 366 -7.11 24.89 22.43
CA GLY A 366 -6.42 26.19 22.52
C GLY A 366 -5.82 26.73 21.22
N GLY A 367 -6.07 26.09 20.06
CA GLY A 367 -5.59 26.58 18.76
C GLY A 367 -6.57 26.29 17.61
N ASP A 368 -6.21 26.71 16.40
CA ASP A 368 -6.95 26.48 15.14
C ASP A 368 -6.39 25.30 14.31
N SER A 369 -5.67 24.40 14.99
CA SER A 369 -5.11 23.19 14.42
C SER A 369 -6.10 22.02 14.51
N TYR A 370 -6.11 21.19 13.49
CA TYR A 370 -6.95 20.01 13.37
C TYR A 370 -6.09 18.79 13.08
N ILE A 371 -6.47 17.65 13.67
CA ILE A 371 -5.83 16.35 13.47
C ILE A 371 -6.87 15.42 12.86
N LEU A 372 -6.60 14.99 11.63
CA LEU A 372 -7.38 14.00 10.89
C LEU A 372 -6.68 12.64 11.04
N ARG A 373 -7.38 11.64 11.55
CA ARG A 373 -6.90 10.25 11.64
C ARG A 373 -7.76 9.37 10.74
N VAL A 374 -7.18 8.80 9.69
CA VAL A 374 -7.88 7.99 8.68
C VAL A 374 -7.11 6.71 8.36
N PRO A 375 -7.76 5.62 7.91
CA PRO A 375 -7.02 4.44 7.45
C PRO A 375 -6.17 4.78 6.24
N PHE A 376 -4.91 4.34 6.25
CA PHE A 376 -3.98 4.49 5.12
C PHE A 376 -4.52 3.74 3.90
N LEU A 377 -4.91 2.48 4.11
CA LEU A 377 -5.56 1.65 3.12
C LEU A 377 -6.81 1.03 3.75
N GLN A 378 -7.93 1.02 3.03
CA GLN A 378 -9.11 0.26 3.45
C GLN A 378 -9.33 -0.94 2.56
N GLY A 379 -9.56 -0.75 1.26
CA GLY A 379 -9.61 -1.76 0.20
C GLY A 379 -10.46 -3.04 0.43
N PRO A 380 -10.47 -3.95 -0.56
CA PRO A 380 -11.12 -5.27 -0.46
C PRO A 380 -10.44 -6.28 0.47
N LYS A 381 -11.22 -7.02 1.27
CA LYS A 381 -10.70 -8.10 2.14
C LYS A 381 -11.01 -9.45 1.52
N MET A 382 -10.06 -9.93 0.73
CA MET A 382 -10.10 -11.22 0.06
C MET A 382 -9.21 -12.21 0.80
N ASN A 383 -9.65 -13.46 0.94
CA ASN A 383 -8.84 -14.49 1.62
C ASN A 383 -7.59 -14.83 0.80
N GLU A 384 -7.71 -14.68 -0.52
CA GLU A 384 -6.68 -14.89 -1.52
C GLU A 384 -5.63 -13.77 -1.53
N GLY A 385 -5.88 -12.65 -0.84
CA GLY A 385 -5.02 -11.47 -0.85
C GLY A 385 -5.19 -10.58 -2.08
N LEU A 386 -4.69 -9.34 -1.97
CA LEU A 386 -4.71 -8.35 -3.04
C LEU A 386 -3.37 -7.62 -3.05
N GLN A 387 -2.78 -7.51 -4.25
CA GLN A 387 -1.55 -6.78 -4.50
C GLN A 387 -1.87 -5.42 -5.11
N TYR A 388 -1.10 -4.41 -4.76
CA TYR A 388 -1.16 -3.08 -5.34
C TYR A 388 0.20 -2.71 -5.90
N GLU A 389 0.29 -2.46 -7.19
CA GLU A 389 1.55 -2.08 -7.83
C GLU A 389 1.88 -0.62 -7.55
N ARG A 390 0.89 0.25 -7.64
CA ARG A 390 1.00 1.68 -7.31
C ARG A 390 -0.24 2.13 -6.56
N VAL A 391 -0.03 2.84 -5.45
CA VAL A 391 -1.08 3.41 -4.61
C VAL A 391 -0.85 4.92 -4.51
N VAL A 392 -1.87 5.69 -4.86
CA VAL A 392 -1.87 7.15 -4.77
C VAL A 392 -2.97 7.56 -3.82
N ILE A 393 -2.60 8.03 -2.62
CA ILE A 393 -3.53 8.50 -1.60
C ILE A 393 -3.54 10.02 -1.63
N ARG A 394 -4.70 10.62 -1.88
CA ARG A 394 -4.90 12.07 -1.87
C ARG A 394 -5.81 12.46 -0.71
N VAL A 395 -5.27 13.22 0.23
CA VAL A 395 -6.04 13.85 1.29
C VAL A 395 -6.34 15.29 0.87
N ILE A 396 -7.58 15.53 0.47
CA ILE A 396 -8.07 16.83 -0.03
C ILE A 396 -8.65 17.59 1.16
N LEU A 397 -7.89 18.54 1.68
CA LEU A 397 -8.25 19.34 2.85
C LEU A 397 -9.17 20.51 2.46
N PRO A 398 -9.85 21.17 3.42
CA PRO A 398 -10.63 22.36 3.16
C PRO A 398 -9.79 23.49 2.53
N GLU A 399 -10.45 24.35 1.75
CA GLU A 399 -9.81 25.54 1.19
C GLU A 399 -9.22 26.43 2.30
N GLY A 400 -7.99 26.88 2.12
CA GLY A 400 -7.25 27.68 3.11
C GLY A 400 -6.54 26.87 4.19
N ALA A 401 -6.60 25.53 4.17
CA ALA A 401 -5.78 24.69 5.04
C ALA A 401 -4.28 24.90 4.75
N HIS A 402 -3.49 25.13 5.81
CA HIS A 402 -2.06 25.39 5.73
C HIS A 402 -1.30 24.67 6.85
N ASN A 403 0.04 24.73 6.83
CA ASN A 403 0.92 24.02 7.78
C ASN A 403 0.64 22.51 7.83
N VAL A 404 0.43 21.90 6.66
CA VAL A 404 0.08 20.46 6.55
C VAL A 404 1.28 19.61 6.92
N ARG A 405 1.06 18.67 7.85
CA ARG A 405 2.00 17.64 8.28
C ARG A 405 1.30 16.29 8.27
N TYR A 406 2.04 15.22 8.02
CA TYR A 406 1.49 13.87 8.12
C TYR A 406 2.45 12.93 8.84
N GLU A 407 1.87 11.91 9.44
CA GLU A 407 2.56 10.81 10.10
C GLU A 407 1.78 9.52 9.82
N THR A 408 2.49 8.42 9.59
CA THR A 408 1.87 7.09 9.47
C THR A 408 2.00 6.37 10.80
N VAL A 409 0.89 5.93 11.37
CA VAL A 409 0.86 5.17 12.63
C VAL A 409 0.66 3.70 12.32
N GLU A 410 1.56 2.88 12.87
CA GLU A 410 1.47 1.44 12.78
C GLU A 410 0.36 0.91 13.70
N GLY A 411 -0.46 -0.01 13.17
CA GLY A 411 -1.30 -0.84 14.03
C GLY A 411 -0.48 -1.87 14.80
N ALA A 412 -1.01 -2.39 15.90
CA ALA A 412 -0.34 -3.38 16.78
C ALA A 412 0.14 -4.68 16.07
N ASN A 413 -0.38 -4.98 14.88
CA ASN A 413 0.03 -6.11 14.04
C ASN A 413 0.34 -5.66 12.59
N SER A 414 0.75 -4.40 12.41
CA SER A 414 1.14 -3.89 11.10
C SER A 414 2.38 -4.62 10.63
N ASN A 415 2.24 -5.31 9.49
CA ASN A 415 3.30 -6.07 8.82
C ASN A 415 3.45 -5.62 7.35
N GLY A 416 2.80 -4.52 6.94
CA GLY A 416 2.67 -4.14 5.52
C GLY A 416 2.86 -2.66 5.24
N LEU A 417 3.21 -1.86 6.25
CA LEU A 417 3.46 -0.43 6.06
C LEU A 417 4.80 -0.21 5.39
N PRO A 418 4.86 0.61 4.32
CA PRO A 418 6.14 1.05 3.79
C PRO A 418 6.93 1.84 4.84
N GLY A 419 8.25 1.84 4.70
CA GLY A 419 9.11 2.77 5.43
C GLY A 419 8.85 4.22 4.98
N ALA A 420 9.20 5.22 5.81
CA ALA A 420 9.02 6.62 5.43
C ALA A 420 9.75 6.97 4.10
N ASN A 421 10.91 6.35 3.88
CA ASN A 421 11.72 6.49 2.68
C ASN A 421 11.11 5.87 1.41
N GLN A 422 10.04 5.08 1.55
CA GLN A 422 9.30 4.48 0.42
C GLN A 422 8.03 5.26 0.08
N ILE A 423 7.72 6.31 0.83
CA ILE A 423 6.55 7.16 0.61
C ILE A 423 7.02 8.47 -0.01
N ASN A 424 6.56 8.75 -1.23
CA ASN A 424 6.77 10.05 -1.86
C ASN A 424 5.59 10.97 -1.55
N ALA A 425 5.83 12.00 -0.76
CA ALA A 425 4.81 12.96 -0.33
C ALA A 425 4.96 14.30 -1.06
N SER A 426 3.87 14.77 -1.64
CA SER A 426 3.82 16.07 -2.30
C SER A 426 2.55 16.85 -1.93
N LEU A 427 2.64 18.16 -1.96
CA LEU A 427 1.49 19.05 -1.80
C LEU A 427 1.12 19.67 -3.14
N SER A 428 -0.16 19.65 -3.43
CA SER A 428 -0.74 20.27 -4.62
C SER A 428 -2.02 21.04 -4.26
N SER A 429 -2.54 21.80 -5.22
CA SER A 429 -3.83 22.47 -5.10
C SER A 429 -4.85 21.81 -6.03
N PHE A 430 -5.97 21.38 -5.47
CA PHE A 430 -7.08 20.76 -6.19
C PHE A 430 -8.27 21.72 -6.21
N LYS A 431 -8.81 22.03 -7.39
CA LYS A 431 -9.95 22.95 -7.53
C LYS A 431 -11.21 22.15 -7.80
N THR A 432 -12.20 22.29 -6.92
CA THR A 432 -13.55 21.76 -7.09
C THR A 432 -14.58 22.89 -6.99
N TYR A 433 -15.86 22.53 -6.84
CA TYR A 433 -16.97 23.45 -6.78
C TYR A 433 -16.79 24.51 -5.69
N MET A 434 -17.04 25.77 -6.08
CA MET A 434 -17.01 26.94 -5.19
C MET A 434 -15.67 27.20 -4.50
N ASP A 435 -14.56 26.68 -5.05
CA ASP A 435 -13.22 27.01 -4.56
C ASP A 435 -12.67 28.26 -5.28
N THR A 436 -11.99 29.13 -4.54
CA THR A 436 -11.35 30.34 -5.09
C THR A 436 -9.85 30.15 -5.30
N LEU A 437 -9.14 29.74 -4.24
CA LEU A 437 -7.71 29.44 -4.24
C LEU A 437 -7.44 27.99 -4.64
N GLY A 438 -8.41 27.11 -4.38
CA GLY A 438 -8.26 25.65 -4.44
C GLY A 438 -7.97 25.07 -3.06
N ARG A 439 -8.17 23.76 -2.96
CA ARG A 439 -8.01 22.95 -1.76
C ARG A 439 -6.60 22.40 -1.68
N THR A 440 -5.98 22.57 -0.51
CA THR A 440 -4.67 21.98 -0.22
C THR A 440 -4.79 20.46 -0.21
N THR A 441 -4.03 19.79 -1.07
CA THR A 441 -4.11 18.34 -1.27
C THR A 441 -2.76 17.71 -0.97
N LEU A 442 -2.71 16.87 0.06
CA LEU A 442 -1.56 16.02 0.37
C LEU A 442 -1.66 14.75 -0.46
N THR A 443 -0.67 14.50 -1.32
CA THR A 443 -0.58 13.29 -2.14
C THR A 443 0.56 12.42 -1.63
N LEU A 444 0.25 11.18 -1.28
CA LEU A 444 1.21 10.15 -0.89
C LEU A 444 1.23 9.09 -1.99
N GLU A 445 2.37 8.90 -2.63
CA GLU A 445 2.59 7.83 -3.61
C GLU A 445 3.45 6.73 -2.99
N VAL A 446 3.00 5.49 -3.15
CA VAL A 446 3.69 4.29 -2.69
C VAL A 446 3.61 3.23 -3.77
N ASP A 447 4.75 2.64 -4.10
CA ASP A 447 4.83 1.50 -4.99
C ASP A 447 4.91 0.19 -4.18
N SER A 448 4.39 -0.89 -4.76
CA SER A 448 4.42 -2.25 -4.21
C SER A 448 3.86 -2.40 -2.79
N LEU A 449 2.53 -2.41 -2.67
CA LEU A 449 1.80 -2.62 -1.41
C LEU A 449 0.95 -3.89 -1.46
N THR A 450 0.59 -4.43 -0.30
CA THR A 450 -0.34 -5.56 -0.17
C THR A 450 -1.52 -5.22 0.74
N ASP A 451 -2.54 -6.07 0.77
CA ASP A 451 -3.71 -5.93 1.64
C ASP A 451 -3.39 -5.95 3.15
N GLU A 452 -2.17 -6.30 3.54
CA GLU A 452 -1.69 -6.26 4.92
C GLU A 452 -1.50 -4.83 5.45
N ALA A 453 -1.34 -3.85 4.56
CA ALA A 453 -1.24 -2.43 4.93
C ALA A 453 -2.58 -1.84 5.45
N ARG A 454 -3.69 -2.59 5.38
CA ARG A 454 -5.02 -2.11 5.81
C ARG A 454 -5.06 -1.61 7.26
N ASN A 455 -4.28 -2.22 8.15
CA ASN A 455 -4.34 -1.88 9.58
C ASN A 455 -3.58 -0.59 9.94
N ALA A 456 -2.99 0.05 8.95
CA ALA A 456 -2.26 1.29 9.12
C ALA A 456 -3.17 2.50 9.10
N GLU A 457 -2.75 3.52 9.84
CA GLU A 457 -3.46 4.79 9.91
C GLU A 457 -2.55 5.93 9.45
N LEU A 458 -3.17 6.91 8.82
CA LEU A 458 -2.57 8.15 8.40
C LEU A 458 -3.13 9.26 9.29
N LEU A 459 -2.22 9.97 9.97
CA LEU A 459 -2.51 11.16 10.74
C LEU A 459 -2.10 12.36 9.90
N VAL A 460 -3.02 13.30 9.69
CA VAL A 460 -2.75 14.56 8.99
C VAL A 460 -3.10 15.71 9.92
N THR A 461 -2.11 16.54 10.22
CA THR A 461 -2.28 17.76 11.01
C THR A 461 -2.26 18.97 10.10
N TYR A 462 -3.18 19.90 10.27
CA TYR A 462 -3.24 21.15 9.51
C TYR A 462 -3.92 22.26 10.30
N ASP A 463 -3.63 23.50 9.94
CA ASP A 463 -4.27 24.68 10.51
C ASP A 463 -5.39 25.17 9.60
N HIS A 464 -6.53 25.54 10.20
CA HIS A 464 -7.68 26.10 9.48
C HIS A 464 -8.38 27.15 10.34
N THR A 465 -8.23 28.42 9.97
CA THR A 465 -8.78 29.54 10.75
C THR A 465 -10.24 29.82 10.41
N LEU A 466 -10.93 30.54 11.28
CA LEU A 466 -12.31 30.99 11.02
C LEU A 466 -12.42 31.85 9.73
N MET A 467 -11.38 32.62 9.40
CA MET A 467 -11.35 33.40 8.17
C MET A 467 -11.28 32.51 6.92
N ASP A 468 -10.54 31.40 6.99
CA ASP A 468 -10.48 30.42 5.91
C ASP A 468 -11.85 29.74 5.72
N THR A 469 -12.54 29.41 6.81
CA THR A 469 -13.90 28.86 6.75
C THR A 469 -14.88 29.81 6.07
N LEU A 470 -14.86 31.10 6.46
CA LEU A 470 -15.78 32.12 5.95
C LEU A 470 -15.44 32.61 4.53
N ARG A 471 -14.25 32.30 4.00
CA ARG A 471 -13.82 32.72 2.66
C ARG A 471 -14.83 32.34 1.58
N LYS A 472 -15.36 31.12 1.61
CA LYS A 472 -16.33 30.62 0.61
C LYS A 472 -17.63 31.44 0.60
N PRO A 473 -18.39 31.55 1.71
CA PRO A 473 -19.57 32.41 1.76
C PRO A 473 -19.29 33.87 1.39
N LEU A 474 -18.19 34.44 1.90
CA LEU A 474 -17.84 35.85 1.64
C LEU A 474 -17.55 36.10 0.16
N THR A 475 -16.92 35.15 -0.53
CA THR A 475 -16.65 35.27 -1.97
C THR A 475 -17.94 35.18 -2.78
N ILE A 476 -18.84 34.23 -2.45
CA ILE A 476 -20.14 34.12 -3.11
C ILE A 476 -20.95 35.40 -2.89
N PHE A 477 -20.98 35.90 -1.66
CA PHE A 477 -21.63 37.16 -1.31
C PHE A 477 -21.05 38.35 -2.10
N GLY A 478 -19.72 38.48 -2.16
CA GLY A 478 -19.04 39.53 -2.93
C GLY A 478 -19.33 39.45 -4.43
N GLY A 479 -19.38 38.23 -4.99
CA GLY A 479 -19.75 37.99 -6.39
C GLY A 479 -21.18 38.43 -6.70
N LEU A 480 -22.15 38.03 -5.87
CA LEU A 480 -23.55 38.45 -5.99
C LEU A 480 -23.71 39.97 -5.83
N LEU A 481 -23.05 40.56 -4.82
CA LEU A 481 -23.06 42.00 -4.60
C LEU A 481 -22.53 42.76 -5.83
N THR A 482 -21.49 42.24 -6.48
CA THR A 482 -20.92 42.83 -7.69
C THR A 482 -21.94 42.87 -8.83
N VAL A 483 -22.75 41.82 -9.00
CA VAL A 483 -23.84 41.80 -10.01
C VAL A 483 -24.89 42.87 -9.71
N PHE A 484 -25.31 43.02 -8.44
CA PHE A 484 -26.26 44.06 -8.04
C PHE A 484 -25.72 45.47 -8.28
N VAL A 485 -24.46 45.72 -7.89
CA VAL A 485 -23.80 47.01 -8.09
C VAL A 485 -23.63 47.32 -9.57
N ALA A 486 -23.22 46.34 -10.39
CA ALA A 486 -23.10 46.50 -11.83
C ALA A 486 -24.46 46.81 -12.48
N THR A 487 -25.52 46.11 -12.08
CA THR A 487 -26.89 46.35 -12.57
C THR A 487 -27.38 47.74 -12.19
N TRP A 488 -27.15 48.15 -10.94
CA TRP A 488 -27.47 49.50 -10.46
C TRP A 488 -26.70 50.57 -11.25
N PHE A 489 -25.40 50.36 -11.49
CA PHE A 489 -24.58 51.29 -12.25
C PHE A 489 -25.05 51.41 -13.70
N ILE A 490 -25.27 50.29 -14.40
CA ILE A 490 -25.78 50.26 -15.77
C ILE A 490 -27.16 50.95 -15.84
N GLY A 491 -28.05 50.67 -14.88
CA GLY A 491 -29.37 51.31 -14.81
C GLY A 491 -29.31 52.82 -14.50
N SER A 492 -28.20 53.31 -13.95
CA SER A 492 -27.98 54.73 -13.65
C SER A 492 -27.32 55.50 -14.81
N ILE A 493 -26.90 54.81 -15.88
CA ILE A 493 -26.32 55.47 -17.06
C ILE A 493 -27.46 56.03 -17.92
N ASP A 494 -27.51 57.36 -18.02
CA ASP A 494 -28.40 58.04 -18.97
C ASP A 494 -27.88 57.85 -20.41
N THR A 495 -28.66 57.13 -21.22
CA THR A 495 -28.35 56.84 -22.63
C THR A 495 -29.11 57.78 -23.59
N THR A 496 -29.76 58.83 -23.09
CA THR A 496 -30.52 59.75 -23.95
C THR A 496 -29.61 60.65 -24.81
N ILE A 497 -29.81 60.61 -26.13
CA ILE A 497 -29.00 61.36 -27.11
C ILE A 497 -29.43 62.83 -27.23
N LYS A 498 -30.66 63.17 -26.84
CA LYS A 498 -31.15 64.55 -26.81
C LYS A 498 -31.84 64.81 -25.48
N LYS A 499 -31.22 65.66 -24.68
CA LYS A 499 -31.76 66.13 -23.41
C LYS A 499 -33.06 66.88 -23.69
N ARG A 500 -34.17 66.38 -23.16
CA ARG A 500 -35.49 66.97 -23.37
C ARG A 500 -35.74 68.10 -22.38
#